data_AF-A0A9D8KLX3-F1
#
_entry.id   AF-A0A9D8KLX3-F1
#
_cell.length_a   1.000
_cell.length_b   1.000
_cell.length_c   1.000
_cell.angle_alpha   90.00
_cell.angle_beta   90.00
_cell.angle_gamma   90.00
#
_symmetry.space_group_name_H-M   'P 1'
#
loop_
_entity.id
_entity.type
_entity.pdbx_description
1 polymer ?
#
loop_
_entity_poly.entity_id
_entity_poly.type
_entity_poly.pdbx_seq_one_letter_code
_entity_poly.pdbx_strand_id
1 'polypeptide(L)' 'MMTYDEVMEAIERGFIKGDKISIIRRNGKIHDYVLPGEKVEPGEIVEKEDLDVVLEELKEF' A
#
# COMPACT_ATOMS: atom_id res chain seq x y z
N MET A 1 7.56 -3.16 6.29
CA MET A 1 7.08 -4.34 5.54
C MET A 1 5.66 -4.45 5.97
N MET A 2 4.78 -4.03 5.07
CA MET A 2 3.36 -3.91 5.32
C MET A 2 2.72 -5.30 5.32
N THR A 3 1.66 -5.46 6.09
CA THR A 3 0.89 -6.69 6.21
C THR A 3 -0.53 -6.52 5.67
N TYR A 4 -1.18 -7.66 5.38
CA TYR A 4 -2.57 -7.68 4.95
C TYR A 4 -3.51 -6.98 5.95
N ASP A 5 -3.34 -7.27 7.25
CA ASP A 5 -4.20 -6.74 8.30
C ASP A 5 -4.09 -5.21 8.42
N GLU A 6 -2.89 -4.65 8.24
CA GLU A 6 -2.68 -3.19 8.24
C GLU A 6 -3.43 -2.49 7.10
N VAL A 7 -3.42 -3.08 5.90
CA VAL A 7 -4.16 -2.53 4.75
C VAL A 7 -5.67 -2.65 4.98
N MET A 8 -6.14 -3.79 5.50
CA MET A 8 -7.55 -3.99 5.84
C MET A 8 -8.03 -2.97 6.87
N GLU A 9 -7.26 -2.73 7.94
CA GLU A 9 -7.60 -1.72 8.93
C GLU A 9 -7.67 -0.32 8.31
N ALA A 10 -6.77 0.01 7.38
CA ALA A 10 -6.78 1.30 6.69
C ALA A 10 -8.00 1.49 5.77
N ILE A 11 -8.49 0.40 5.16
CA ILE A 11 -9.76 0.38 4.42
C ILE A 11 -10.95 0.58 5.38
N GLU A 12 -11.00 -0.18 6.47
CA GLU A 12 -12.08 -0.12 7.47
C GLU A 12 -12.19 1.26 8.12
N ARG A 13 -11.05 1.89 8.42
CA ARG A 13 -10.98 3.26 8.95
C ARG A 13 -11.29 4.32 7.88
N GLY A 14 -11.40 3.92 6.61
CA GLY A 14 -11.73 4.79 5.49
C GLY A 14 -10.58 5.70 5.06
N PHE A 15 -9.33 5.33 5.34
CA PHE A 15 -8.16 6.04 4.82
C PHE A 15 -7.93 5.71 3.34
N ILE A 16 -8.07 4.43 2.99
CA ILE A 16 -8.03 3.97 1.60
C ILE A 16 -9.46 3.97 1.07
N LYS A 17 -9.71 4.80 0.07
CA LYS A 17 -11.02 4.88 -0.60
C LYS A 17 -10.83 4.64 -2.10
N GLY A 18 -11.48 3.60 -2.60
CA GLY A 18 -11.46 3.25 -4.03
C GLY A 18 -10.75 1.93 -4.30
N ASP A 19 -10.48 1.73 -5.58
CA ASP A 19 -9.92 0.52 -6.19
C ASP A 19 -8.39 0.54 -6.29
N LYS A 20 -7.74 1.68 -6.02
CA LYS A 20 -6.30 1.85 -6.18
C LYS A 20 -5.63 2.39 -4.92
N ILE A 21 -4.43 1.93 -4.68
CA ILE A 21 -3.58 2.33 -3.56
C ILE A 21 -2.19 2.72 -4.10
N SER A 22 -1.55 3.68 -3.45
CA SER A 22 -0.15 4.02 -3.75
C SER A 22 0.74 3.25 -2.78
N ILE A 23 1.71 2.49 -3.28
CA ILE A 23 2.61 1.66 -2.49
C ILE A 23 4.07 2.05 -2.71
N ILE A 24 4.91 1.74 -1.72
CA ILE A 24 6.36 1.84 -1.79
C ILE A 24 6.92 0.42 -1.81
N ARG A 25 7.71 0.10 -2.84
CA ARG A 25 8.41 -1.19 -2.93
C ARG A 25 9.88 -1.03 -2.52
N ARG A 26 10.38 -1.95 -1.69
CA ARG A 26 11.82 -2.06 -1.34
C ARG A 26 12.27 -3.50 -1.59
N ASN A 27 13.30 -3.67 -2.42
CA ASN A 27 13.78 -4.99 -2.85
C ASN A 27 12.69 -5.88 -3.48
N GLY A 28 11.79 -5.27 -4.28
CA GLY A 28 10.70 -5.97 -4.96
C GLY A 28 9.50 -6.31 -4.07
N LYS A 29 9.58 -6.10 -2.76
CA LYS A 29 8.47 -6.36 -1.83
C LYS A 29 7.75 -5.08 -1.45
N ILE A 30 6.45 -5.20 -1.20
CA ILE A 30 5.64 -4.13 -0.64
C ILE A 30 6.19 -3.75 0.76
N HIS A 31 6.67 -2.51 0.87
CA HIS A 31 7.25 -2.00 2.10
C HIS A 31 6.22 -1.24 2.94
N ASP A 32 5.46 -0.36 2.28
CA ASP A 32 4.47 0.55 2.87
C ASP A 32 3.47 1.07 1.80
N TYR A 33 2.45 1.82 2.23
CA TYR A 33 1.51 2.56 1.39
C TYR A 33 1.55 4.06 1.67
N VAL A 34 1.05 4.85 0.73
CA VAL A 34 1.02 6.31 0.81
C VAL A 34 -0.41 6.80 0.65
N LEU A 35 -0.90 7.53 1.65
CA LEU A 35 -2.21 8.16 1.59
C LEU A 35 -2.16 9.50 0.84
N PRO A 36 -3.29 9.92 0.25
CA PRO A 36 -3.37 11.23 -0.39
C PRO A 36 -3.00 12.36 0.58
N GLY A 37 -1.95 13.11 0.26
CA GLY A 37 -1.48 14.24 1.06
C GLY A 37 -0.31 13.92 2.01
N GLU A 38 0.12 12.67 2.10
CA GLU A 38 1.35 12.32 2.81
C GLU A 38 2.59 12.73 2.03
N LYS A 39 3.65 13.06 2.77
CA LYS A 39 4.97 13.35 2.19
C LYS A 39 5.71 12.03 2.00
N VAL A 40 6.21 11.84 0.79
CA VAL A 40 7.07 10.72 0.42
C VAL A 40 8.53 11.15 0.58
N GLU A 41 9.38 10.27 1.10
CA GLU A 41 10.80 10.61 1.27
C GLU A 41 11.54 10.61 -0.09
N PRO A 42 12.54 11.50 -0.28
CA PRO A 42 13.36 11.50 -1.49
C PRO A 42 14.05 10.15 -1.70
N GLY A 43 13.81 9.52 -2.86
CA GLY A 43 14.39 8.22 -3.23
C GLY A 43 13.43 7.04 -3.05
N GLU A 44 12.25 7.26 -2.47
CA GLU A 44 11.19 6.26 -2.49
C GLU A 44 10.47 6.27 -3.84
N ILE A 45 10.27 5.08 -4.39
CA ILE A 45 9.52 4.87 -5.62
C ILE A 45 8.09 4.53 -5.21
N VAL A 46 7.16 5.41 -5.56
CA VAL A 46 5.74 5.24 -5.31
C VAL A 46 5.07 4.75 -6.58
N GLU A 47 4.42 3.59 -6.47
CA GLU A 47 3.70 2.95 -7.56
C GLU A 47 2.22 2.89 -7.21
N LYS A 48 1.36 3.18 -8.19
CA LYS A 48 -0.09 3.11 -8.00
C LYS A 48 -0.59 1.79 -8.56
N GLU A 49 -1.07 0.92 -7.68
CA GLU A 49 -1.53 -0.42 -8.03
C GLU A 49 -3.00 -0.61 -7.62
N ASP A 50 -3.62 -1.62 -8.20
CA ASP A 50 -4.98 -2.02 -7.84
C ASP A 50 -4.96 -2.68 -6.46
N LEU A 51 -5.91 -2.28 -5.61
CA LEU A 51 -5.99 -2.71 -4.21
C LEU A 51 -6.09 -4.24 -4.12
N ASP A 52 -6.85 -4.86 -5.01
CA ASP A 52 -7.03 -6.31 -5.04
C ASP A 52 -5.70 -7.04 -5.28
N VAL A 53 -4.85 -6.52 -6.18
CA VAL A 53 -3.52 -7.11 -6.48
C VAL A 53 -2.59 -7.01 -5.28
N VAL A 54 -2.58 -5.85 -4.61
CA VAL A 54 -1.78 -5.62 -3.40
C VAL A 54 -2.24 -6.56 -2.27
N LEU A 55 -3.55 -6.72 -2.09
CA LEU A 55 -4.12 -7.62 -1.09
C LEU A 55 -3.82 -9.10 -1.39
N GLU A 56 -3.82 -9.50 -2.66
CA GLU A 56 -3.40 -10.85 -3.07
C GLU A 56 -1.92 -11.10 -2.76
N GLU A 57 -1.02 -10.18 -3.13
CA GLU A 57 0.42 -10.30 -2.82
C GLU A 57 0.66 -10.41 -1.31
N LEU A 58 -0.04 -9.61 -0.50
CA LEU A 58 0.09 -9.63 0.97
C LEU A 58 -0.49 -10.88 1.63
N LYS A 59 -1.39 -11.63 0.97
CA LYS A 59 -1.92 -12.91 1.48
C LYS A 59 -0.98 -14.08 1.24
N GLU A 60 -0.08 -13.98 0.27
CA GLU A 60 0.86 -15.06 -0.07
C GLU A 60 2.09 -15.13 0.86
N PHE A 61 2.22 -14.19 1.80
CA PHE A 61 3.31 -14.12 2.78
C PHE A 61 2.83 -14.41 4.21
#